data_AF-A0A3C0UY57-F1
#
_entry.id   AF-A0A3C0UY57-F1
#
_cell.length_a   1.000
_cell.length_b   1.000
_cell.length_c   1.000
_cell.angle_alpha   90.00
_cell.angle_beta   90.00
_cell.angle_gamma   90.00
#
_symmetry.space_group_name_H-M   'P 1'
#
loop_
_entity.id
_entity.type
_entity.pdbx_description
1 polymer ?
#
loop_
_entity_poly.entity_id
_entity_poly.type
_entity_poly.pdbx_seq_one_letter_code
_entity_poly.pdbx_strand_id
1 'polypeptide(L)'
;MLSVFFTSLLYMLLMRFTSEERLKDIISYFQIAFTLLVTAGYQMVGRIFTWLDLDTTAVVIRGWHYALPPLWLSGWMQFVIKSAPQFWALSLLAFVIPLASAWILIRFLAPKFTQQIAQLGTGDGGGAEKTITQKRHGFVSRLATFVTGSSLEKAIFELSWKITARDRKFKMRTYPTFGSLIPLVFVFGKGIFDPQKWSEMAEGYLYLMLLYMAHIIAGTFQSQSHFSEDFKAAWVYFATPTDSPRDVVVGNIKAILLKFYTPFYLLLSAFVLSIWGIKALDDLYLAFVASVCLSMIESKIGSQNRLPFSKSLATMKEAGQTSQFVIFMLLLPICGFGHWGLTFIPFGVPVACVFATFIAYVLYKQFDKLTWESFDL
;
A
#
# COMPACT_ATOMS: atom_id res chain seq x y z
N MET A 1 -15.72 10.24 -22.22
CA MET A 1 -16.40 11.55 -22.14
C MET A 1 -17.05 11.79 -20.78
N LEU A 2 -17.99 10.94 -20.33
CA LEU A 2 -18.59 11.05 -18.98
C LEU A 2 -17.58 11.17 -17.84
N SER A 3 -16.56 10.30 -17.83
CA SER A 3 -15.50 10.36 -16.80
C SER A 3 -14.78 11.72 -16.79
N VAL A 4 -14.45 12.27 -17.96
CA VAL A 4 -13.76 13.56 -18.07
C VAL A 4 -14.69 14.69 -17.63
N PHE A 5 -15.97 14.64 -18.02
CA PHE A 5 -16.99 15.61 -17.60
C PHE A 5 -17.12 15.68 -16.07
N PHE A 6 -17.33 14.52 -15.42
CA PHE A 6 -17.44 14.45 -13.97
C PHE A 6 -16.15 14.87 -13.27
N THR A 7 -14.99 14.49 -13.80
CA THR A 7 -13.69 14.87 -13.22
C THR A 7 -13.48 16.38 -13.30
N SER A 8 -13.72 17.00 -14.46
CA SER A 8 -13.60 18.45 -14.65
C SER A 8 -14.62 19.22 -13.81
N LEU A 9 -15.87 18.75 -13.72
CA LEU A 9 -16.90 19.38 -12.90
C LEU A 9 -16.53 19.33 -11.40
N LEU A 10 -16.10 18.16 -10.92
CA LEU A 10 -15.67 17.97 -9.53
C LEU A 10 -14.47 18.86 -9.21
N TYR A 11 -13.47 18.91 -10.10
CA TYR A 11 -12.27 19.72 -9.91
C TYR A 11 -12.61 21.21 -9.77
N MET A 12 -13.41 21.76 -10.70
CA MET A 12 -13.82 23.17 -10.65
C MET A 12 -14.66 23.48 -9.40
N LEU A 13 -15.54 22.56 -9.00
CA LEU A 13 -16.37 22.74 -7.80
C LEU A 13 -15.51 22.76 -6.54
N LEU A 14 -14.55 21.84 -6.42
CA LEU A 14 -13.68 21.77 -5.25
C LEU A 14 -12.70 22.96 -5.16
N MET A 15 -12.19 23.46 -6.28
CA MET A 15 -11.36 24.68 -6.33
C MET A 15 -12.08 25.93 -5.80
N ARG A 16 -13.43 25.97 -5.88
CA ARG A 16 -14.20 27.09 -5.34
C ARG A 16 -14.21 27.15 -3.82
N PHE A 17 -14.03 26.01 -3.15
CA PHE A 17 -14.14 25.89 -1.69
C PHE A 17 -12.81 25.61 -1.00
N THR A 18 -11.77 25.27 -1.75
CA THR A 18 -10.51 24.75 -1.19
C THR A 18 -9.29 25.34 -1.91
N SER A 19 -8.26 25.69 -1.14
CA SER A 19 -6.94 26.05 -1.68
C SER A 19 -6.35 24.93 -2.52
N GLU A 20 -5.56 25.26 -3.54
CA GLU A 20 -4.94 24.28 -4.45
C GLU A 20 -4.19 23.14 -3.73
N GLU A 21 -3.38 23.46 -2.71
CA GLU A 21 -2.65 22.44 -1.94
C GLU A 21 -3.59 21.43 -1.28
N ARG A 22 -4.59 21.93 -0.54
CA ARG A 22 -5.60 21.08 0.10
C ARG A 22 -6.43 20.30 -0.91
N LEU A 23 -6.69 20.85 -2.10
CA LEU A 23 -7.40 20.15 -3.17
C LEU A 23 -6.58 18.96 -3.66
N LYS A 24 -5.30 19.19 -3.95
CA LYS A 24 -4.39 18.12 -4.36
C LYS A 24 -4.30 17.04 -3.27
N ASP A 25 -4.32 17.41 -1.99
CA ASP A 25 -4.38 16.47 -0.85
C ASP A 25 -5.69 15.65 -0.83
N ILE A 26 -6.85 16.30 -0.96
CA ILE A 26 -8.16 15.62 -1.00
C ILE A 26 -8.22 14.62 -2.15
N ILE A 27 -7.83 15.03 -3.36
CA ILE A 27 -7.80 14.16 -4.54
C ILE A 27 -6.92 12.94 -4.28
N SER A 28 -5.79 13.14 -3.61
CA SER A 28 -4.85 12.07 -3.31
C SER A 28 -5.40 11.05 -2.32
N TYR A 29 -6.08 11.51 -1.27
CA TYR A 29 -6.77 10.61 -0.33
C TYR A 29 -7.95 9.90 -1.01
N PHE A 30 -8.71 10.59 -1.85
CA PHE A 30 -9.78 9.98 -2.64
C PHE A 30 -9.22 8.90 -3.57
N GLN A 31 -8.10 9.15 -4.24
CA GLN A 31 -7.44 8.16 -5.11
C GLN A 31 -7.00 6.93 -4.32
N ILE A 32 -6.37 7.11 -3.14
CA ILE A 32 -5.99 5.99 -2.28
C ILE A 32 -7.22 5.16 -1.91
N ALA A 33 -8.28 5.81 -1.42
CA ALA A 33 -9.52 5.15 -1.02
C ALA A 33 -10.19 4.44 -2.21
N PHE A 34 -10.24 5.08 -3.38
CA PHE A 34 -10.81 4.54 -4.60
C PHE A 34 -10.01 3.33 -5.12
N THR A 35 -8.68 3.40 -5.15
CA THR A 35 -7.83 2.26 -5.54
C THR A 35 -8.04 1.08 -4.60
N LEU A 36 -8.09 1.32 -3.29
CA LEU A 36 -8.40 0.28 -2.31
C LEU A 36 -9.79 -0.32 -2.55
N LEU A 37 -10.81 0.51 -2.76
CA LEU A 37 -12.18 0.08 -3.03
C LEU A 37 -12.27 -0.75 -4.31
N VAL A 38 -11.65 -0.31 -5.41
CA VAL A 38 -11.67 -1.05 -6.68
C VAL A 38 -10.91 -2.36 -6.55
N THR A 39 -9.78 -2.37 -5.86
CA THR A 39 -9.00 -3.60 -5.63
C THR A 39 -9.79 -4.60 -4.78
N ALA A 40 -10.41 -4.12 -3.70
CA ALA A 40 -11.31 -4.91 -2.85
C ALA A 40 -12.49 -5.45 -3.66
N GLY A 41 -13.19 -4.55 -4.32
CA GLY A 41 -14.40 -4.81 -5.09
C GLY A 41 -14.13 -5.82 -6.19
N TYR A 42 -13.09 -5.62 -7.00
CA TYR A 42 -12.71 -6.55 -8.06
C TYR A 42 -12.53 -7.98 -7.55
N GLN A 43 -11.87 -8.14 -6.40
CA GLN A 43 -11.67 -9.46 -5.79
C GLN A 43 -12.97 -10.03 -5.18
N MET A 44 -13.85 -9.19 -4.64
CA MET A 44 -15.13 -9.62 -4.05
C MET A 44 -16.15 -10.02 -5.11
N VAL A 45 -16.18 -9.32 -6.25
CA VAL A 45 -17.19 -9.47 -7.30
C VAL A 45 -17.33 -10.93 -7.73
N GLY A 46 -16.22 -11.62 -8.04
CA GLY A 46 -16.25 -13.02 -8.47
C GLY A 46 -16.91 -13.98 -7.47
N ARG A 47 -16.84 -13.69 -6.17
CA ARG A 47 -17.45 -14.52 -5.12
C ARG A 47 -18.87 -14.14 -4.77
N ILE A 48 -19.23 -12.86 -4.92
CA ILE A 48 -20.62 -12.41 -4.80
C ILE A 48 -21.49 -13.13 -5.83
N PHE A 49 -20.98 -13.34 -7.04
CA PHE A 49 -21.64 -14.14 -8.08
C PHE A 49 -21.84 -15.62 -7.69
N THR A 50 -20.97 -16.21 -6.85
CA THR A 50 -21.14 -17.58 -6.32
C THR A 50 -22.08 -17.63 -5.11
N TRP A 51 -22.23 -16.53 -4.37
CA TRP A 51 -23.07 -16.47 -3.17
C TRP A 51 -24.51 -16.02 -3.46
N LEU A 52 -24.74 -15.33 -4.58
CA LEU A 52 -26.08 -15.06 -5.07
C LEU A 52 -26.42 -16.09 -6.15
N ASP A 53 -27.50 -16.85 -5.96
CA ASP A 53 -28.13 -17.68 -6.99
C ASP A 53 -28.78 -16.78 -8.05
N LEU A 54 -27.93 -16.18 -8.90
CA LEU A 54 -28.35 -15.23 -9.94
C LEU A 54 -29.13 -15.91 -11.08
N ASP A 55 -29.10 -17.23 -11.16
CA ASP A 55 -29.85 -18.01 -12.14
C ASP A 55 -31.37 -17.99 -11.90
N THR A 56 -31.82 -17.63 -10.69
CA THR A 56 -33.26 -17.61 -10.33
C THR A 56 -33.85 -16.21 -10.17
N THR A 57 -33.02 -15.15 -10.24
CA THR A 57 -33.49 -13.79 -9.98
C THR A 57 -33.92 -13.11 -11.28
N ALA A 58 -35.23 -12.95 -11.48
CA ALA A 58 -35.74 -12.11 -12.56
C ALA A 58 -35.14 -10.69 -12.41
N VAL A 59 -34.55 -10.17 -13.50
CA VAL A 59 -33.95 -8.82 -13.53
C VAL A 59 -35.07 -7.78 -13.45
N VAL A 60 -35.44 -7.39 -12.23
CA VAL A 60 -36.37 -6.30 -11.99
C VAL A 60 -35.60 -4.99 -11.91
N ILE A 61 -35.89 -4.07 -12.83
CA ILE A 61 -35.30 -2.73 -12.82
C ILE A 61 -35.82 -1.99 -11.58
N ARG A 62 -34.92 -1.72 -10.64
CA ARG A 62 -35.17 -0.84 -9.48
C ARG A 62 -34.63 0.56 -9.74
N GLY A 63 -35.18 1.59 -9.09
CA GLY A 63 -34.82 2.99 -9.31
C GLY A 63 -33.31 3.31 -9.25
N TRP A 64 -32.55 2.63 -8.37
CA TRP A 64 -31.10 2.84 -8.27
C TRP A 64 -30.30 2.34 -9.49
N HIS A 65 -30.85 1.42 -10.29
CA HIS A 65 -30.19 0.93 -11.50
C HIS A 65 -30.03 2.05 -12.56
N TYR A 66 -30.92 3.05 -12.58
CA TYR A 66 -30.80 4.19 -13.48
C TYR A 66 -29.62 5.11 -13.14
N ALA A 67 -29.09 5.05 -11.91
CA ALA A 67 -27.92 5.83 -11.52
C ALA A 67 -26.58 5.18 -11.94
N LEU A 68 -26.60 3.97 -12.52
CA LEU A 68 -25.40 3.21 -12.84
C LEU A 68 -25.10 3.22 -14.34
N PRO A 69 -24.05 3.96 -14.79
CA PRO A 69 -23.67 4.03 -16.19
C PRO A 69 -23.48 2.68 -16.90
N PRO A 70 -22.88 1.63 -16.27
CA PRO A 70 -22.75 0.33 -16.91
C PRO A 70 -24.08 -0.32 -17.31
N LEU A 71 -25.17 -0.02 -16.58
CA LEU A 71 -26.49 -0.57 -16.85
C LEU A 71 -27.21 0.13 -18.00
N TRP A 72 -26.80 1.34 -18.37
CA TRP A 72 -27.39 2.04 -19.51
C TRP A 72 -27.06 1.30 -20.81
N LEU A 73 -25.78 0.94 -21.02
CA LEU A 73 -25.34 0.18 -22.18
C LEU A 73 -25.92 -1.24 -22.19
N SER A 74 -26.00 -1.89 -21.02
CA SER A 74 -26.69 -3.17 -20.88
C SER A 74 -28.18 -3.08 -21.25
N GLY A 75 -28.85 -2.02 -20.80
CA GLY A 75 -30.26 -1.76 -21.11
C GLY A 75 -30.50 -1.53 -22.61
N TRP A 76 -29.60 -0.82 -23.30
CA TRP A 76 -29.63 -0.71 -24.76
C TRP A 76 -29.51 -2.08 -25.44
N MET A 77 -28.54 -2.92 -25.02
CA MET A 77 -28.39 -4.26 -25.57
C MET A 77 -29.64 -5.12 -25.34
N GLN A 78 -30.25 -5.06 -24.14
CA GLN A 78 -31.47 -5.80 -23.85
C GLN A 78 -32.68 -5.29 -24.64
N PHE A 79 -32.78 -3.98 -24.85
CA PHE A 79 -33.85 -3.37 -25.64
C PHE A 79 -33.75 -3.71 -27.13
N VAL A 80 -32.55 -3.62 -27.72
CA VAL A 80 -32.35 -3.79 -29.17
C VAL A 80 -32.15 -5.25 -29.59
N ILE A 81 -31.36 -6.02 -28.84
CA ILE A 81 -30.99 -7.40 -29.23
C ILE A 81 -32.02 -8.40 -28.72
N LYS A 82 -32.49 -8.23 -27.47
CA LYS A 82 -33.44 -9.16 -26.84
C LYS A 82 -34.91 -8.70 -26.92
N SER A 83 -35.18 -7.60 -27.63
CA SER A 83 -36.53 -7.02 -27.78
C SER A 83 -37.28 -6.87 -26.47
N ALA A 84 -36.59 -6.48 -25.40
CA ALA A 84 -37.14 -6.35 -24.06
C ALA A 84 -37.59 -4.88 -23.82
N PRO A 85 -38.87 -4.53 -24.05
CA PRO A 85 -39.34 -3.14 -24.07
C PRO A 85 -39.14 -2.44 -22.72
N GLN A 86 -39.14 -3.18 -21.60
CA GLN A 86 -38.95 -2.65 -20.25
C GLN A 86 -37.61 -1.91 -20.04
N PHE A 87 -36.61 -2.12 -20.91
CA PHE A 87 -35.30 -1.47 -20.82
C PHE A 87 -35.17 -0.16 -21.63
N TRP A 88 -36.24 0.33 -22.26
CA TRP A 88 -36.23 1.51 -23.13
C TRP A 88 -35.61 2.75 -22.44
N ALA A 89 -35.93 2.98 -21.15
CA ALA A 89 -35.44 4.13 -20.40
C ALA A 89 -33.92 4.06 -20.15
N LEU A 90 -33.38 2.86 -19.85
CA LEU A 90 -31.93 2.65 -19.72
C LEU A 90 -31.22 2.81 -21.06
N SER A 91 -31.84 2.34 -22.14
CA SER A 91 -31.35 2.52 -23.51
C SER A 91 -31.27 4.00 -23.89
N LEU A 92 -32.27 4.80 -23.56
CA LEU A 92 -32.27 6.24 -23.84
C LEU A 92 -31.14 6.95 -23.08
N LEU A 93 -30.94 6.63 -21.81
CA LEU A 93 -29.85 7.17 -20.98
C LEU A 93 -28.47 6.89 -21.57
N ALA A 94 -28.29 5.73 -22.23
CA ALA A 94 -27.03 5.32 -22.84
C ALA A 94 -26.55 6.27 -23.94
N PHE A 95 -27.45 7.02 -24.57
CA PHE A 95 -27.10 7.99 -25.63
C PHE A 95 -27.25 9.43 -25.14
N VAL A 96 -28.37 9.76 -24.48
CA VAL A 96 -28.69 11.13 -24.08
C VAL A 96 -27.66 11.67 -23.10
N ILE A 97 -27.29 10.89 -22.07
CA ILE A 97 -26.36 11.37 -21.05
C ILE A 97 -24.94 11.58 -21.63
N PRO A 98 -24.32 10.63 -22.36
CA PRO A 98 -23.00 10.88 -22.96
C PRO A 98 -22.96 12.06 -23.94
N LEU A 99 -24.00 12.23 -24.77
CA LEU A 99 -24.11 13.35 -25.71
C LEU A 99 -24.25 14.69 -24.97
N ALA A 100 -25.14 14.76 -23.98
CA ALA A 100 -25.30 15.95 -23.14
C ALA A 100 -23.99 16.27 -22.39
N SER A 101 -23.32 15.26 -21.85
CA SER A 101 -22.03 15.41 -21.17
C SER A 101 -20.96 15.99 -22.09
N ALA A 102 -20.88 15.49 -23.33
CA ALA A 102 -19.93 15.99 -24.33
C ALA A 102 -20.22 17.45 -24.69
N TRP A 103 -21.50 17.78 -24.93
CA TRP A 103 -21.91 19.14 -25.24
C TRP A 103 -21.59 20.12 -24.11
N ILE A 104 -21.92 19.78 -22.86
CA ILE A 104 -21.63 20.64 -21.71
C ILE A 104 -20.11 20.76 -21.49
N LEU A 105 -19.37 19.66 -21.66
CA LEU A 105 -17.92 19.66 -21.50
C LEU A 105 -17.25 20.64 -22.46
N ILE A 106 -17.58 20.53 -23.75
CA ILE A 106 -16.99 21.36 -24.80
C ILE A 106 -17.41 22.82 -24.65
N ARG A 107 -18.70 23.06 -24.36
CA ARG A 107 -19.26 24.42 -24.37
C ARG A 107 -18.97 25.22 -23.11
N PHE A 108 -18.94 24.59 -21.93
CA PHE A 108 -18.91 25.30 -20.64
C PHE A 108 -17.71 24.95 -19.77
N LEU A 109 -17.28 23.69 -19.73
CA LEU A 109 -16.22 23.25 -18.81
C LEU A 109 -14.84 23.49 -19.42
N ALA A 110 -14.63 23.18 -20.70
CA ALA A 110 -13.32 23.32 -21.34
C ALA A 110 -12.74 24.75 -21.24
N PRO A 111 -13.50 25.84 -21.49
CA PRO A 111 -12.96 27.20 -21.36
C PRO A 111 -12.57 27.55 -19.92
N LYS A 112 -13.41 27.19 -18.95
CA LYS A 112 -13.17 27.46 -17.51
C LYS A 112 -12.01 26.63 -16.95
N PHE A 113 -11.91 25.37 -17.37
CA PHE A 113 -10.83 24.48 -16.97
C PHE A 113 -9.48 24.97 -17.51
N THR A 114 -9.41 25.40 -18.77
CA THR A 114 -8.19 25.99 -19.35
C THR A 114 -7.76 27.27 -18.63
N GLN A 115 -8.71 28.14 -18.26
CA GLN A 115 -8.41 29.33 -17.45
C GLN A 115 -7.89 28.99 -16.06
N GLN A 116 -8.45 27.97 -15.40
CA GLN A 116 -7.97 27.53 -14.09
C GLN A 116 -6.60 26.84 -14.19
N ILE A 117 -6.33 26.01 -15.20
CA ILE A 117 -5.01 25.42 -15.46
C ILE A 117 -3.94 26.50 -15.68
N ALA A 118 -4.25 27.57 -16.41
CA ALA A 118 -3.33 28.69 -16.61
C ALA A 118 -2.99 29.41 -15.29
N GLN A 119 -3.94 29.48 -14.34
CA GLN A 119 -3.72 30.03 -13.00
C GLN A 119 -2.91 29.08 -12.11
N LEU A 120 -3.03 27.76 -12.30
CA LEU A 120 -2.24 26.75 -11.58
C LEU A 120 -0.77 26.73 -12.01
N GLY A 121 -0.48 26.93 -13.30
CA GLY A 121 0.90 26.94 -13.82
C GLY A 121 1.74 28.15 -13.39
N THR A 122 1.13 29.16 -12.78
CA THR A 122 1.78 30.41 -12.34
C THR A 122 1.89 30.52 -10.81
N GLY A 123 1.38 29.53 -10.06
CA GLY A 123 1.21 29.59 -8.60
C GLY A 123 2.11 28.66 -7.77
N ASP A 124 3.15 28.04 -8.34
CA ASP A 124 3.96 27.01 -7.66
C ASP A 124 4.94 27.57 -6.60
N GLY A 125 4.81 28.85 -6.19
CA GLY A 125 5.71 29.52 -5.25
C GLY A 125 5.04 30.17 -4.02
N GLY A 126 3.77 29.89 -3.75
CA GLY A 126 2.95 30.73 -2.85
C GLY A 126 2.35 30.06 -1.61
N GLY A 127 2.79 28.86 -1.24
CA GLY A 127 2.37 28.26 0.04
C GLY A 127 3.01 29.05 1.19
N ALA A 128 2.20 29.81 1.94
CA ALA A 128 2.67 30.54 3.13
C ALA A 128 3.44 29.56 4.02
N GLU A 129 4.75 29.81 4.16
CA GLU A 129 5.67 28.99 4.92
C GLU A 129 5.21 29.01 6.38
N LYS A 130 4.37 28.05 6.76
CA LYS A 130 4.02 27.87 8.16
C LYS A 130 5.31 27.52 8.88
N THR A 131 5.83 28.46 9.64
CA THR A 131 6.91 28.25 10.59
C THR A 131 6.41 27.27 11.65
N ILE A 132 6.49 25.98 11.34
CA ILE A 132 6.13 24.93 12.30
C ILE A 132 7.25 24.95 13.33
N THR A 133 6.97 25.51 14.50
CA THR A 133 7.77 25.31 15.71
C THR A 133 7.81 23.81 16.01
N GLN A 134 8.83 23.14 15.49
CA GLN A 134 9.02 21.71 15.73
C GLN A 134 9.37 21.50 17.21
N LYS A 135 8.44 20.96 17.99
CA LYS A 135 8.77 20.39 19.30
C LYS A 135 9.80 19.28 19.08
N ARG A 136 11.05 19.53 19.51
CA ARG A 136 12.18 18.59 19.40
C ARG A 136 11.93 17.23 20.07
N HIS A 137 10.92 17.11 20.95
CA HIS A 137 10.59 15.89 21.70
C HIS A 137 9.19 15.34 21.37
N GLY A 138 8.98 14.91 20.12
CA GLY A 138 7.77 14.18 19.72
C GLY A 138 7.87 12.66 19.99
N PHE A 139 6.73 11.96 19.88
CA PHE A 139 6.64 10.49 19.95
C PHE A 139 7.68 9.78 19.06
N VAL A 140 7.85 10.28 17.83
CA VAL A 140 8.81 9.73 16.85
C VAL A 140 10.25 9.81 17.36
N SER A 141 10.64 10.90 18.04
CA SER A 141 12.02 11.04 18.55
C SER A 141 12.31 10.12 19.73
N ARG A 142 11.30 9.88 20.59
CA ARG A 142 11.40 8.88 21.67
C ARG A 142 11.56 7.47 21.09
N LEU A 143 10.72 7.12 20.12
CA LEU A 143 10.79 5.83 19.43
C LEU A 143 12.14 5.64 18.72
N ALA A 144 12.63 6.66 18.03
CA ALA A 144 13.93 6.64 17.39
C ALA A 144 15.06 6.40 18.41
N THR A 145 15.02 7.09 19.55
CA THR A 145 16.03 6.91 20.63
C THR A 145 16.04 5.50 21.20
N PHE A 146 14.89 4.82 21.27
CA PHE A 146 14.80 3.45 21.78
C PHE A 146 15.33 2.40 20.81
N VAL A 147 15.17 2.63 19.51
CA VAL A 147 15.40 1.60 18.48
C VAL A 147 16.73 1.79 17.73
N THR A 148 17.30 2.99 17.74
CA THR A 148 18.53 3.32 17.01
C THR A 148 19.75 3.36 17.93
N GLY A 149 20.92 2.97 17.42
CA GLY A 149 22.16 2.90 18.20
C GLY A 149 23.01 4.16 18.09
N SER A 150 22.95 4.88 16.96
CA SER A 150 23.74 6.09 16.70
C SER A 150 22.88 7.33 16.48
N SER A 151 23.50 8.51 16.63
CA SER A 151 22.85 9.79 16.37
C SER A 151 22.49 9.96 14.88
N LEU A 152 23.32 9.45 13.97
CA LEU A 152 23.02 9.46 12.54
C LEU A 152 21.84 8.53 12.24
N GLU A 153 21.87 7.30 12.74
CA GLU A 153 20.79 6.32 12.54
C GLU A 153 19.45 6.89 13.05
N LYS A 154 19.47 7.58 14.19
CA LYS A 154 18.32 8.31 14.73
C LYS A 154 17.82 9.40 13.78
N ALA A 155 18.72 10.23 13.26
CA ALA A 155 18.37 11.32 12.35
C ALA A 155 17.74 10.79 11.05
N ILE A 156 18.31 9.71 10.50
CA ILE A 156 17.80 9.07 9.29
C ILE A 156 16.46 8.40 9.55
N PHE A 157 16.30 7.72 10.68
CA PHE A 157 15.01 7.16 11.09
C PHE A 157 13.91 8.23 11.12
N GLU A 158 14.19 9.36 11.78
CA GLU A 158 13.24 10.47 11.86
C GLU A 158 12.96 11.09 10.49
N LEU A 159 13.98 11.24 9.64
CA LEU A 159 13.85 11.76 8.29
C LEU A 159 12.94 10.87 7.45
N SER A 160 13.22 9.57 7.37
CA SER A 160 12.40 8.60 6.65
C SER A 160 10.97 8.55 7.19
N TRP A 161 10.79 8.60 8.52
CA TRP A 161 9.46 8.66 9.12
C TRP A 161 8.67 9.90 8.70
N LYS A 162 9.32 11.07 8.68
CA LYS A 162 8.72 12.36 8.34
C LYS A 162 8.44 12.48 6.84
N ILE A 163 9.37 12.10 5.97
CA ILE A 163 9.19 12.11 4.50
C ILE A 163 7.98 11.24 4.15
N THR A 164 7.99 9.97 4.55
CA THR A 164 6.88 9.05 4.24
C THR A 164 5.54 9.44 4.89
N ALA A 165 5.54 10.32 5.90
CA ALA A 165 4.31 10.83 6.54
C ALA A 165 3.75 12.07 5.84
N ARG A 166 4.60 12.83 5.14
CA ARG A 166 4.24 14.13 4.57
C ARG A 166 4.14 14.10 3.06
N ASP A 167 5.04 13.36 2.40
CA ASP A 167 5.03 13.21 0.96
C ASP A 167 3.74 12.52 0.50
N ARG A 168 2.91 13.30 -0.18
CA ARG A 168 1.64 12.84 -0.72
C ARG A 168 1.82 11.84 -1.85
N LYS A 169 2.82 12.04 -2.72
CA LYS A 169 3.07 11.17 -3.86
C LYS A 169 3.54 9.80 -3.38
N PHE A 170 4.36 9.77 -2.33
CA PHE A 170 4.70 8.54 -1.62
C PHE A 170 3.45 7.81 -1.11
N LYS A 171 2.53 8.50 -0.43
CA LYS A 171 1.28 7.91 0.08
C LYS A 171 0.40 7.36 -1.04
N MET A 172 0.15 8.17 -2.07
CA MET A 172 -0.68 7.79 -3.21
C MET A 172 -0.20 6.51 -3.88
N ARG A 173 1.12 6.35 -3.97
CA ARG A 173 1.75 5.20 -4.59
C ARG A 173 1.77 3.97 -3.68
N THR A 174 2.04 4.16 -2.38
CA THR A 174 2.44 3.06 -1.49
C THR A 174 1.31 2.61 -0.55
N TYR A 175 0.43 3.52 -0.13
CA TYR A 175 -0.66 3.18 0.81
C TYR A 175 -1.72 2.25 0.22
N PRO A 176 -2.05 2.31 -1.10
CA PRO A 176 -2.92 1.32 -1.70
C PRO A 176 -2.43 -0.12 -1.54
N THR A 177 -1.13 -0.34 -1.30
CA THR A 177 -0.57 -1.67 -1.02
C THR A 177 -1.19 -2.32 0.23
N PHE A 178 -1.70 -1.56 1.20
CA PHE A 178 -2.47 -2.17 2.31
C PHE A 178 -3.67 -3.00 1.80
N GLY A 179 -4.21 -2.66 0.63
CA GLY A 179 -5.27 -3.43 -0.04
C GLY A 179 -4.82 -4.75 -0.66
N SER A 180 -3.50 -4.97 -0.84
CA SER A 180 -2.96 -6.27 -1.27
C SER A 180 -3.20 -7.39 -0.26
N LEU A 181 -3.67 -7.05 0.94
CA LEU A 181 -4.08 -7.99 1.98
C LEU A 181 -5.58 -8.28 1.99
N ILE A 182 -6.39 -7.66 1.13
CA ILE A 182 -7.78 -8.05 0.99
C ILE A 182 -7.93 -9.50 0.45
N PRO A 183 -7.07 -10.03 -0.46
CA PRO A 183 -6.97 -11.45 -0.80
C PRO A 183 -6.91 -12.40 0.40
N LEU A 184 -6.34 -11.92 1.50
CA LEU A 184 -6.09 -12.66 2.71
C LEU A 184 -7.39 -13.08 3.42
N VAL A 185 -8.39 -12.18 3.45
CA VAL A 185 -9.76 -12.43 3.96
C VAL A 185 -10.42 -13.57 3.17
N PHE A 186 -10.09 -13.67 1.90
CA PHE A 186 -10.65 -14.67 1.01
C PHE A 186 -10.09 -16.08 1.20
N VAL A 187 -8.84 -16.22 1.66
CA VAL A 187 -8.26 -17.54 1.94
C VAL A 187 -8.98 -18.22 3.10
N PHE A 188 -9.41 -17.47 4.11
CA PHE A 188 -10.16 -18.01 5.25
C PHE A 188 -11.68 -18.03 5.02
N GLY A 189 -12.14 -17.46 3.90
CA GLY A 189 -13.53 -17.50 3.48
C GLY A 189 -14.49 -16.88 4.50
N LYS A 190 -15.67 -17.50 4.68
CA LYS A 190 -16.67 -17.08 5.68
C LYS A 190 -16.25 -17.41 7.13
N GLY A 191 -15.26 -18.30 7.32
CA GLY A 191 -14.88 -18.80 8.65
C GLY A 191 -14.40 -17.71 9.61
N ILE A 192 -13.68 -16.71 9.13
CA ILE A 192 -13.22 -15.59 9.98
C ILE A 192 -14.37 -14.73 10.50
N PHE A 193 -15.50 -14.69 9.80
CA PHE A 193 -16.67 -13.89 10.17
C PHE A 193 -17.71 -14.70 10.93
N ASP A 194 -17.48 -16.01 11.12
CA ASP A 194 -18.39 -16.93 11.79
C ASP A 194 -17.70 -17.53 13.03
N PRO A 195 -17.94 -16.98 14.24
CA PRO A 195 -17.32 -17.47 15.47
C PRO A 195 -17.53 -18.96 15.74
N GLN A 196 -18.58 -19.57 15.19
CA GLN A 196 -18.82 -21.00 15.37
C GLN A 196 -17.74 -21.86 14.69
N LYS A 197 -17.15 -21.35 13.59
CA LYS A 197 -16.09 -22.02 12.81
C LYS A 197 -14.69 -21.79 13.37
N TRP A 198 -14.53 -20.91 14.36
CA TRP A 198 -13.21 -20.60 14.89
C TRP A 198 -12.58 -21.80 15.61
N SER A 199 -13.39 -22.68 16.19
CA SER A 199 -12.92 -23.93 16.79
C SER A 199 -12.25 -24.85 15.76
N GLU A 200 -12.89 -25.08 14.63
CA GLU A 200 -12.35 -25.86 13.50
C GLU A 200 -11.10 -25.20 12.91
N MET A 201 -11.09 -23.86 12.81
CA MET A 201 -9.96 -23.10 12.29
C MET A 201 -8.74 -23.16 13.22
N ALA A 202 -8.96 -23.20 14.54
CA ALA A 202 -7.90 -23.26 15.54
C ALA A 202 -7.07 -24.56 15.46
N GLU A 203 -7.60 -25.61 14.82
CA GLU A 203 -6.88 -26.86 14.55
C GLU A 203 -5.91 -26.75 13.37
N GLY A 204 -6.14 -25.79 12.46
CA GLY A 204 -5.35 -25.62 11.24
C GLY A 204 -4.19 -24.63 11.38
N TYR A 205 -3.27 -24.67 10.40
CA TYR A 205 -2.09 -23.80 10.32
C TYR A 205 -2.20 -22.67 9.29
N LEU A 206 -3.41 -22.41 8.78
CA LEU A 206 -3.61 -21.39 7.74
C LEU A 206 -3.12 -20.01 8.20
N TYR A 207 -3.18 -19.71 9.50
CA TYR A 207 -2.66 -18.44 10.05
C TYR A 207 -1.18 -18.21 9.73
N LEU A 208 -0.35 -19.26 9.59
CA LEU A 208 1.06 -19.09 9.18
C LEU A 208 1.18 -18.38 7.84
N MET A 209 0.34 -18.75 6.88
CA MET A 209 0.29 -18.08 5.58
C MET A 209 -0.04 -16.59 5.75
N LEU A 210 -0.91 -16.22 6.71
CA LEU A 210 -1.19 -14.81 7.02
C LEU A 210 0.05 -14.05 7.47
N LEU A 211 0.77 -14.65 8.42
CA LEU A 211 1.92 -14.03 9.05
C LEU A 211 3.01 -13.75 8.03
N TYR A 212 3.24 -14.68 7.09
CA TYR A 212 4.22 -14.48 6.03
C TYR A 212 3.70 -13.55 4.93
N MET A 213 2.44 -13.63 4.51
CA MET A 213 1.90 -12.67 3.53
C MET A 213 1.89 -11.22 4.04
N ALA A 214 1.82 -11.01 5.36
CA ALA A 214 1.97 -9.69 5.96
C ALA A 214 3.31 -9.01 5.60
N HIS A 215 4.37 -9.78 5.30
CA HIS A 215 5.65 -9.25 4.86
C HIS A 215 5.56 -8.48 3.53
N ILE A 216 4.55 -8.73 2.70
CA ILE A 216 4.34 -7.97 1.44
C ILE A 216 4.23 -6.46 1.73
N ILE A 217 3.65 -6.07 2.86
CA ILE A 217 3.66 -4.67 3.29
C ILE A 217 5.09 -4.20 3.55
N ALA A 218 5.84 -4.90 4.40
CA ALA A 218 7.21 -4.52 4.75
C ALA A 218 8.07 -4.37 3.48
N GLY A 219 8.08 -5.39 2.63
CA GLY A 219 8.89 -5.38 1.41
C GLY A 219 8.44 -4.33 0.39
N THR A 220 7.14 -4.09 0.26
CA THR A 220 6.68 -3.03 -0.65
C THR A 220 7.04 -1.64 -0.15
N PHE A 221 6.78 -1.33 1.12
CA PHE A 221 7.13 -0.03 1.66
C PHE A 221 8.64 0.20 1.68
N GLN A 222 9.43 -0.85 1.91
CA GLN A 222 10.88 -0.79 1.87
C GLN A 222 11.39 -0.52 0.46
N SER A 223 10.97 -1.30 -0.55
CA SER A 223 11.29 -1.04 -1.95
C SER A 223 10.96 0.41 -2.35
N GLN A 224 9.76 0.87 -1.98
CA GLN A 224 9.28 2.21 -2.31
C GLN A 224 10.03 3.34 -1.59
N SER A 225 10.63 3.07 -0.43
CA SER A 225 11.39 4.05 0.34
C SER A 225 12.68 4.52 -0.34
N HIS A 226 13.13 3.85 -1.40
CA HIS A 226 14.29 4.27 -2.18
C HIS A 226 13.96 5.30 -3.27
N PHE A 227 12.68 5.51 -3.57
CA PHE A 227 12.25 6.29 -4.72
C PHE A 227 11.56 7.60 -4.33
N SER A 228 12.01 8.70 -4.91
CA SER A 228 11.45 10.03 -4.73
C SER A 228 11.43 10.80 -6.06
N GLU A 229 10.58 11.81 -6.18
CA GLU A 229 10.69 12.79 -7.26
C GLU A 229 11.82 13.79 -7.01
N ASP A 230 12.03 14.16 -5.76
CA ASP A 230 13.13 15.02 -5.30
C ASP A 230 14.40 14.22 -5.04
N PHE A 231 14.65 13.17 -5.82
CA PHE A 231 15.74 12.21 -5.60
C PHE A 231 17.12 12.87 -5.54
N LYS A 232 17.30 14.00 -6.25
CA LYS A 232 18.54 14.80 -6.22
C LYS A 232 18.88 15.29 -4.81
N ALA A 233 17.90 15.49 -3.93
CA ALA A 233 18.13 15.90 -2.54
C ALA A 233 18.91 14.85 -1.72
N ALA A 234 19.01 13.61 -2.20
CA ALA A 234 19.82 12.57 -1.57
C ALA A 234 21.33 12.86 -1.55
N TRP A 235 21.80 13.89 -2.28
CA TRP A 235 23.17 14.40 -2.15
C TRP A 235 23.55 14.70 -0.69
N VAL A 236 22.57 15.05 0.15
CA VAL A 236 22.77 15.34 1.58
C VAL A 236 23.42 14.18 2.34
N TYR A 237 23.18 12.93 1.95
CA TYR A 237 23.78 11.78 2.62
C TYR A 237 25.31 11.73 2.44
N PHE A 238 25.80 12.15 1.27
CA PHE A 238 27.24 12.21 0.98
C PHE A 238 27.95 13.39 1.67
N ALA A 239 27.18 14.37 2.15
CA ALA A 239 27.70 15.46 2.98
C ALA A 239 27.70 15.13 4.48
N THR A 240 27.19 13.95 4.88
CA THR A 240 27.20 13.56 6.29
C THR A 240 28.61 13.17 6.73
N PRO A 241 29.05 13.55 7.95
CA PRO A 241 30.41 13.29 8.42
C PRO A 241 30.54 11.84 8.91
N THR A 242 30.33 10.86 8.03
CA THR A 242 30.41 9.43 8.39
C THR A 242 31.13 8.60 7.34
N ASP A 243 31.99 7.70 7.82
CA ASP A 243 32.82 6.85 6.97
C ASP A 243 32.06 5.66 6.37
N SER A 244 30.83 5.39 6.85
CA SER A 244 30.01 4.27 6.38
C SER A 244 28.53 4.65 6.18
N PRO A 245 27.90 4.22 5.07
CA PRO A 245 26.47 4.40 4.83
C PRO A 245 25.57 3.45 5.65
N ARG A 246 26.16 2.58 6.50
CA ARG A 246 25.45 1.63 7.36
C ARG A 246 24.25 2.26 8.07
N ASP A 247 24.48 3.34 8.79
CA ASP A 247 23.48 3.98 9.65
C ASP A 247 22.35 4.63 8.82
N VAL A 248 22.65 5.02 7.59
CA VAL A 248 21.67 5.54 6.63
C VAL A 248 20.71 4.43 6.19
N VAL A 249 21.26 3.28 5.79
CA VAL A 249 20.43 2.15 5.34
C VAL A 249 19.62 1.55 6.48
N VAL A 250 20.27 1.27 7.62
CA VAL A 250 19.65 0.65 8.79
C VAL A 250 18.58 1.56 9.40
N GLY A 251 18.85 2.87 9.51
CA GLY A 251 17.89 3.84 10.03
C GLY A 251 16.60 3.87 9.21
N ASN A 252 16.72 3.79 7.88
CA ASN A 252 15.56 3.73 6.99
C ASN A 252 14.78 2.41 7.13
N ILE A 253 15.46 1.26 7.13
CA ILE A 253 14.81 -0.05 7.30
C ILE A 253 14.00 -0.06 8.60
N LYS A 254 14.58 0.40 9.70
CA LYS A 254 13.89 0.50 11.00
C LYS A 254 12.70 1.44 10.93
N ALA A 255 12.82 2.60 10.29
CA ALA A 255 11.70 3.53 10.14
C ALA A 255 10.52 2.90 9.39
N ILE A 256 10.80 2.20 8.29
CA ILE A 256 9.77 1.53 7.49
C ILE A 256 9.11 0.38 8.28
N LEU A 257 9.91 -0.49 8.89
CA LEU A 257 9.41 -1.62 9.67
C LEU A 257 8.56 -1.16 10.86
N LEU A 258 9.00 -0.17 11.63
CA LEU A 258 8.25 0.30 12.79
C LEU A 258 7.03 1.13 12.43
N LYS A 259 7.04 1.85 11.31
CA LYS A 259 5.92 2.70 10.93
C LYS A 259 4.79 1.94 10.24
N PHE A 260 5.12 1.05 9.32
CA PHE A 260 4.15 0.45 8.41
C PHE A 260 3.89 -1.02 8.70
N TYR A 261 4.95 -1.80 8.96
CA TYR A 261 4.79 -3.23 9.21
C TYR A 261 4.38 -3.55 10.64
N THR A 262 5.06 -2.98 11.64
CA THR A 262 4.86 -3.34 13.06
C THR A 262 3.44 -3.06 13.57
N PRO A 263 2.83 -1.88 13.35
CA PRO A 263 1.47 -1.63 13.84
C PRO A 263 0.45 -2.58 13.18
N PHE A 264 0.63 -2.85 11.88
CA PHE A 264 -0.20 -3.80 11.15
C PHE A 264 -0.01 -5.22 11.67
N TYR A 265 1.23 -5.65 11.87
CA TYR A 265 1.56 -6.98 12.36
C TYR A 265 1.04 -7.21 13.78
N LEU A 266 1.06 -6.19 14.64
CA LEU A 266 0.47 -6.27 15.98
C LEU A 266 -1.05 -6.45 15.95
N LEU A 267 -1.75 -5.76 15.03
CA LEU A 267 -3.19 -5.98 14.82
C LEU A 267 -3.46 -7.40 14.32
N LEU A 268 -2.67 -7.89 13.37
CA LEU A 268 -2.76 -9.26 12.88
C LEU A 268 -2.46 -10.29 13.99
N SER A 269 -1.45 -10.01 14.82
CA SER A 269 -1.06 -10.85 15.96
C SER A 269 -2.19 -10.94 16.98
N ALA A 270 -2.84 -9.81 17.31
CA ALA A 270 -3.99 -9.81 18.20
C ALA A 270 -5.15 -10.66 17.66
N PHE A 271 -5.41 -10.58 16.35
CA PHE A 271 -6.40 -11.42 15.67
C PHE A 271 -6.04 -12.91 15.73
N VAL A 272 -4.79 -13.27 15.44
CA VAL A 272 -4.33 -14.67 15.51
C VAL A 272 -4.42 -15.21 16.94
N LEU A 273 -3.97 -14.44 17.93
CA LEU A 273 -4.08 -14.83 19.34
C LEU A 273 -5.53 -14.99 19.81
N SER A 274 -6.50 -14.27 19.23
CA SER A 274 -7.92 -14.44 19.60
C SER A 274 -8.52 -15.77 19.15
N ILE A 275 -7.98 -16.41 18.10
CA ILE A 275 -8.49 -17.67 17.56
C ILE A 275 -7.61 -18.86 17.98
N TRP A 276 -6.29 -18.76 17.82
CA TRP A 276 -5.34 -19.84 18.10
C TRP A 276 -4.76 -19.81 19.52
N GLY A 277 -5.00 -18.74 20.27
CA GLY A 277 -4.54 -18.59 21.64
C GLY A 277 -3.02 -18.43 21.77
N ILE A 278 -2.51 -18.60 23.00
CA ILE A 278 -1.10 -18.38 23.35
C ILE A 278 -0.13 -19.33 22.63
N LYS A 279 -0.62 -20.46 22.12
CA LYS A 279 0.19 -21.45 21.40
C LYS A 279 0.81 -20.87 20.13
N ALA A 280 0.18 -19.85 19.53
CA ALA A 280 0.69 -19.18 18.34
C ALA A 280 1.79 -18.15 18.64
N LEU A 281 2.16 -17.91 19.90
CA LEU A 281 3.12 -16.85 20.25
C LEU A 281 4.50 -17.08 19.63
N ASP A 282 5.00 -18.32 19.67
CA ASP A 282 6.28 -18.66 19.05
C ASP A 282 6.23 -18.47 17.53
N ASP A 283 5.09 -18.79 16.91
CA ASP A 283 4.88 -18.60 15.48
C ASP A 283 4.87 -17.11 15.10
N LEU A 284 4.22 -16.28 15.91
CA LEU A 284 4.17 -14.83 15.74
C LEU A 284 5.57 -14.21 15.89
N TYR A 285 6.33 -14.66 16.88
CA TYR A 285 7.70 -14.20 17.05
C TYR A 285 8.56 -14.60 15.85
N LEU A 286 8.51 -15.87 15.44
CA LEU A 286 9.31 -16.38 14.33
C LEU A 286 9.00 -15.65 13.02
N ALA A 287 7.73 -15.43 12.70
CA ALA A 287 7.34 -14.75 11.48
C ALA A 287 7.69 -13.24 11.50
N PHE A 288 7.65 -12.58 12.66
CA PHE A 288 8.13 -11.20 12.80
C PHE A 288 9.64 -11.11 12.55
N VAL A 289 10.43 -11.97 13.20
CA VAL A 289 11.90 -12.01 13.03
C VAL A 289 12.29 -12.40 11.60
N ALA A 290 11.58 -13.35 10.99
CA ALA A 290 11.76 -13.71 9.59
C ALA A 290 11.50 -12.50 8.68
N SER A 291 10.47 -11.71 8.95
CA SER A 291 10.18 -10.49 8.18
C SER A 291 11.26 -9.43 8.34
N VAL A 292 11.85 -9.27 9.53
CA VAL A 292 13.03 -8.42 9.74
C VAL A 292 14.23 -8.91 8.91
N CYS A 293 14.48 -10.22 8.88
CA CYS A 293 15.55 -10.81 8.07
C CYS A 293 15.33 -10.58 6.58
N LEU A 294 14.11 -10.84 6.08
CA LEU A 294 13.75 -10.64 4.67
C LEU A 294 13.91 -9.18 4.26
N SER A 295 13.50 -8.24 5.11
CA SER A 295 13.76 -6.80 4.90
C SER A 295 15.26 -6.49 4.81
N MET A 296 16.10 -7.04 5.70
CA MET A 296 17.56 -6.84 5.60
C MET A 296 18.15 -7.42 4.32
N ILE A 297 17.65 -8.58 3.88
CA ILE A 297 18.06 -9.24 2.64
C ILE A 297 17.63 -8.43 1.42
N GLU A 298 16.43 -7.84 1.43
CA GLU A 298 15.92 -7.00 0.34
C GLU A 298 16.87 -5.85 -0.01
N SER A 299 17.38 -5.17 1.02
CA SER A 299 18.31 -4.06 0.87
C SER A 299 19.66 -4.47 0.28
N LYS A 300 19.96 -5.77 0.16
CA LYS A 300 21.23 -6.30 -0.38
C LYS A 300 21.10 -7.00 -1.72
N ILE A 301 19.95 -7.58 -2.04
CA ILE A 301 19.73 -8.34 -3.30
C ILE A 301 19.59 -7.41 -4.51
N GLY A 302 19.29 -6.13 -4.31
CA GLY A 302 19.19 -5.16 -5.41
C GLY A 302 20.51 -4.96 -6.16
N SER A 303 20.44 -4.83 -7.49
CA SER A 303 21.60 -4.63 -8.39
C SER A 303 22.43 -3.37 -8.12
N GLN A 304 21.99 -2.50 -7.23
CA GLN A 304 22.75 -1.36 -6.69
C GLN A 304 22.27 -1.16 -5.25
N ASN A 305 23.20 -0.93 -4.31
CA ASN A 305 22.81 -0.48 -2.99
C ASN A 305 22.13 0.89 -3.15
N ARG A 306 20.93 1.06 -2.59
CA ARG A 306 20.13 2.29 -2.74
C ARG A 306 20.03 3.01 -1.42
N LEU A 307 20.30 4.31 -1.46
CA LEU A 307 20.03 5.18 -0.33
C LEU A 307 18.52 5.49 -0.26
N PRO A 308 18.00 5.85 0.92
CA PRO A 308 16.61 6.22 1.08
C PRO A 308 16.29 7.45 0.22
N PHE A 309 15.23 7.37 -0.60
CA PHE A 309 14.78 8.47 -1.45
C PHE A 309 15.79 8.97 -2.50
N SER A 310 16.76 8.15 -2.92
CA SER A 310 17.83 8.57 -3.83
C SER A 310 17.61 8.26 -5.30
N LYS A 311 16.62 7.42 -5.66
CA LYS A 311 16.36 7.03 -7.05
C LYS A 311 15.10 7.67 -7.60
N SER A 312 15.12 7.96 -8.90
CA SER A 312 13.99 8.58 -9.60
C SER A 312 12.87 7.58 -9.84
N LEU A 313 11.64 8.07 -9.95
CA LEU A 313 10.47 7.23 -10.22
C LEU A 313 10.54 6.52 -11.59
N ALA A 314 11.28 7.07 -12.54
CA ALA A 314 11.49 6.45 -13.86
C ALA A 314 12.26 5.12 -13.76
N THR A 315 13.24 5.03 -12.86
CA THR A 315 14.07 3.84 -12.65
C THR A 315 13.37 2.72 -11.85
N MET A 316 12.17 2.98 -11.33
CA MET A 316 11.44 2.06 -10.47
C MET A 316 11.05 0.75 -11.17
N LYS A 317 10.73 0.81 -12.48
CA LYS A 317 10.25 -0.36 -13.24
C LYS A 317 11.29 -1.49 -13.37
N GLU A 318 12.57 -1.15 -13.48
CA GLU A 318 13.62 -2.14 -13.76
C GLU A 318 14.30 -2.66 -12.49
N ALA A 319 14.46 -1.80 -11.48
CA ALA A 319 15.36 -2.09 -10.37
C ALA A 319 14.63 -2.59 -9.10
N GLY A 320 13.38 -2.17 -8.87
CA GLY A 320 12.59 -2.56 -7.68
C GLY A 320 11.88 -3.91 -7.81
N GLN A 321 11.58 -4.36 -9.03
CA GLN A 321 10.79 -5.57 -9.26
C GLN A 321 11.59 -6.85 -9.04
N THR A 322 12.89 -6.88 -9.34
CA THR A 322 13.71 -8.10 -9.24
C THR A 322 13.91 -8.54 -7.78
N SER A 323 14.22 -7.62 -6.85
CA SER A 323 14.37 -7.96 -5.43
C SER A 323 13.06 -8.41 -4.81
N GLN A 324 11.96 -7.73 -5.15
CA GLN A 324 10.61 -8.10 -4.70
C GLN A 324 10.19 -9.46 -5.27
N PHE A 325 10.53 -9.76 -6.52
CA PHE A 325 10.26 -11.07 -7.12
C PHE A 325 10.99 -12.18 -6.36
N VAL A 326 12.29 -12.04 -6.10
CA VAL A 326 13.06 -13.03 -5.35
C VAL A 326 12.50 -13.22 -3.94
N ILE A 327 12.14 -12.14 -3.24
CA ILE A 327 11.56 -12.25 -1.90
C ILE A 327 10.20 -12.92 -1.95
N PHE A 328 9.27 -12.44 -2.77
CA PHE A 328 7.88 -12.89 -2.73
C PHE A 328 7.66 -14.25 -3.38
N MET A 329 8.41 -14.61 -4.44
CA MET A 329 8.27 -15.90 -5.10
C MET A 329 9.16 -17.01 -4.54
N LEU A 330 10.33 -16.68 -3.97
CA LEU A 330 11.27 -17.70 -3.48
C LEU A 330 11.37 -17.69 -1.96
N LEU A 331 11.91 -16.61 -1.37
CA LEU A 331 12.26 -16.61 0.05
C LEU A 331 11.04 -16.68 0.97
N LEU A 332 9.96 -15.98 0.63
CA LEU A 332 8.77 -15.91 1.46
C LEU A 332 8.03 -17.27 1.52
N PRO A 333 7.79 -17.99 0.40
CA PRO A 333 7.27 -19.35 0.47
C PRO A 333 8.21 -20.32 1.19
N ILE A 334 9.54 -20.23 0.99
CA ILE A 334 10.51 -21.08 1.69
C ILE A 334 10.39 -20.90 3.20
N CYS A 335 10.33 -19.66 3.69
CA CYS A 335 10.14 -19.39 5.12
C CYS A 335 8.79 -19.92 5.61
N GLY A 336 7.70 -19.71 4.87
CA GLY A 336 6.36 -20.16 5.24
C GLY A 336 6.21 -21.69 5.30
N PHE A 337 6.64 -22.40 4.25
CA PHE A 337 6.62 -23.86 4.21
C PHE A 337 7.63 -24.47 5.18
N GLY A 338 8.79 -23.84 5.37
CA GLY A 338 9.78 -24.25 6.36
C GLY A 338 9.22 -24.17 7.77
N HIS A 339 8.55 -23.06 8.11
CA HIS A 339 7.85 -22.90 9.39
C HIS A 339 6.74 -23.94 9.54
N TRP A 340 5.91 -24.14 8.52
CA TRP A 340 4.90 -25.20 8.56
C TRP A 340 5.50 -26.60 8.76
N GLY A 341 6.65 -26.91 8.15
CA GLY A 341 7.37 -28.16 8.41
C GLY A 341 7.86 -28.31 9.85
N LEU A 342 8.25 -27.20 10.49
CA LEU A 342 8.72 -27.18 11.87
C LEU A 342 7.60 -27.42 12.88
N THR A 343 6.33 -27.20 12.54
CA THR A 343 5.21 -27.46 13.47
C THR A 343 4.99 -28.95 13.72
N PHE A 344 5.48 -29.83 12.84
CA PHE A 344 5.44 -31.29 13.04
C PHE A 344 6.56 -31.83 13.94
N ILE A 345 7.57 -31.01 14.23
CA ILE A 345 8.71 -31.40 15.06
C ILE A 345 8.52 -30.85 16.48
N PRO A 346 8.53 -31.68 17.53
CA PRO A 346 8.49 -31.20 18.91
C PRO A 346 9.61 -30.19 19.15
N PHE A 347 9.27 -29.02 19.69
CA PHE A 347 10.18 -27.88 19.91
C PHE A 347 10.82 -27.29 18.63
N GLY A 348 10.37 -27.64 17.43
CA GLY A 348 10.90 -27.12 16.17
C GLY A 348 10.79 -25.60 16.04
N VAL A 349 9.61 -25.05 16.34
CA VAL A 349 9.35 -23.59 16.25
C VAL A 349 10.17 -22.79 17.27
N PRO A 350 10.18 -23.11 18.59
CA PRO A 350 11.03 -22.40 19.56
C PRO A 350 12.52 -22.40 19.22
N VAL A 351 13.05 -23.54 18.74
CA VAL A 351 14.45 -23.64 18.30
C VAL A 351 14.69 -22.74 17.09
N ALA A 352 13.77 -22.74 16.13
CA ALA A 352 13.85 -21.84 14.98
C ALA A 352 13.77 -20.36 15.36
N CYS A 353 13.05 -19.97 16.42
CA CYS A 353 13.06 -18.59 16.94
C CYS A 353 14.47 -18.14 17.35
N VAL A 354 15.22 -19.01 18.04
CA VAL A 354 16.61 -18.73 18.45
C VAL A 354 17.51 -18.59 17.22
N PHE A 355 17.42 -19.54 16.28
CA PHE A 355 18.20 -19.49 15.04
C PHE A 355 17.86 -18.26 14.18
N ALA A 356 16.59 -17.92 14.00
CA ALA A 356 16.16 -16.76 13.24
C ALA A 356 16.68 -15.46 13.87
N THR A 357 16.70 -15.36 15.20
CA THR A 357 17.25 -14.20 15.92
C THR A 357 18.76 -14.09 15.73
N PHE A 358 19.47 -15.22 15.77
CA PHE A 358 20.90 -15.26 15.47
C PHE A 358 21.18 -14.83 14.02
N ILE A 359 20.40 -15.32 13.06
CA ILE A 359 20.50 -14.93 11.65
C ILE A 359 20.23 -13.42 11.50
N ALA A 360 19.21 -12.88 12.16
CA ALA A 360 18.92 -11.45 12.15
C ALA A 360 20.11 -10.63 12.66
N TYR A 361 20.77 -11.08 13.73
CA TYR A 361 21.98 -10.44 14.26
C TYR A 361 23.14 -10.49 13.27
N VAL A 362 23.39 -11.64 12.62
CA VAL A 362 24.43 -11.79 11.61
C VAL A 362 24.16 -10.89 10.39
N LEU A 363 22.91 -10.86 9.90
CA LEU A 363 22.50 -9.99 8.79
C LEU A 363 22.67 -8.51 9.14
N TYR A 364 22.33 -8.13 10.37
CA TYR A 364 22.54 -6.78 10.91
C TYR A 364 24.04 -6.41 10.90
N LYS A 365 24.90 -7.31 11.38
CA LYS A 365 26.36 -7.10 11.40
C LYS A 365 26.99 -7.00 10.02
N GLN A 366 26.42 -7.65 9.01
CA GLN A 366 26.91 -7.50 7.65
C GLN A 366 26.73 -6.07 7.08
N PHE A 367 25.84 -5.23 7.64
CA PHE A 367 25.75 -3.82 7.23
C PHE A 367 26.99 -3.01 7.64
N ASP A 368 27.77 -3.47 8.63
CA ASP A 368 29.03 -2.86 9.05
C ASP A 368 30.08 -2.87 7.90
N LYS A 369 29.89 -3.73 6.89
CA LYS A 369 30.77 -3.86 5.72
C LYS A 369 30.43 -2.91 4.57
N LEU A 370 29.36 -2.12 4.69
CA LEU A 370 28.97 -1.20 3.62
C LEU A 370 29.95 -0.03 3.53
N THR A 371 30.38 0.27 2.30
CA THR A 371 31.22 1.42 1.94
C THR A 371 30.48 2.32 0.96
N TRP A 372 30.81 3.62 0.95
CA TRP A 372 30.18 4.60 0.06
C TRP A 372 30.39 4.30 -1.42
N GLU A 373 31.50 3.63 -1.78
CA GLU A 373 31.80 3.19 -3.16
C GLU A 373 30.75 2.24 -3.74
N SER A 374 29.98 1.57 -2.88
CA SER A 374 28.93 0.64 -3.30
C SER A 374 27.61 1.31 -3.68
N PHE A 375 27.53 2.65 -3.59
CA PHE A 375 26.34 3.44 -3.87
C PHE A 375 26.58 4.43 -5.01
N ASP A 376 25.92 4.22 -6.13
CA ASP A 376 25.85 5.20 -7.23
C ASP A 376 24.72 6.21 -6.99
N LEU A 377 24.93 7.47 -7.37
CA LEU A 377 23.88 8.49 -7.45
C LEU A 377 22.77 8.08 -8.42
#